data_AF-A0A2E8KSC5-F1
#
_entry.id   AF-A0A2E8KSC5-F1
#
_cell.length_a   1.000
_cell.length_b   1.000
_cell.length_c   1.000
_cell.angle_alpha   90.00
_cell.angle_beta   90.00
_cell.angle_gamma   90.00
#
_symmetry.space_group_name_H-M   'P 1'
#
loop_
_entity.id
_entity.type
_entity.pdbx_description
1 polymer ?
#
loop_
_entity_poly.entity_id
_entity_poly.type
_entity_poly.pdbx_seq_one_letter_code
_entity_poly.pdbx_strand_id
1 'polypeptide(L)'
;MELLDYLIGSIEKSFLEIFGFDIFGLIGFLAGLALLYLFIFFINRDKPSDETPLDESLIKDLGDPTETKINLARSYIEMGQIEKSKQLLEDILENESPTESQSERIRTLLSQSN
;
A
#
# COMPACT_ATOMS: atom_id res chain seq x y z
N MET A 1 -2.10 17.04 -47.90
CA MET A 1 -1.62 15.79 -47.27
C MET A 1 -0.09 15.82 -47.22
N GLU A 2 0.60 16.00 -48.35
CA GLU A 2 2.07 16.06 -48.45
C GLU A 2 2.79 17.05 -47.51
N LEU A 3 2.22 18.24 -47.29
CA LEU A 3 2.87 19.27 -46.47
C LEU A 3 2.85 18.92 -44.96
N LEU A 4 1.84 18.17 -44.52
CA LEU A 4 1.72 17.70 -43.15
C LEU A 4 2.71 16.55 -42.90
N ASP A 5 2.80 15.60 -43.82
CA ASP A 5 3.72 14.46 -43.73
C ASP A 5 5.18 14.92 -43.74
N TYR A 6 5.49 15.94 -44.55
CA TYR A 6 6.81 16.57 -44.55
C TYR A 6 7.13 17.24 -43.21
N LEU A 7 6.18 17.97 -42.63
CA LEU A 7 6.36 18.62 -41.33
C LEU A 7 6.59 17.59 -40.21
N ILE A 8 5.77 16.54 -40.17
CA ILE A 8 5.87 15.46 -39.19
C ILE A 8 7.24 14.79 -39.29
N GLY A 9 7.65 14.41 -40.51
CA GLY A 9 8.96 13.77 -40.72
C GLY A 9 10.14 14.69 -40.39
N SER A 10 10.01 16.01 -40.60
CA SER A 10 11.05 16.97 -40.19
C SER A 10 11.16 17.07 -38.67
N ILE A 11 10.03 17.11 -37.96
CA ILE A 11 10.00 17.17 -36.50
C ILE A 11 10.59 15.89 -35.90
N GLU A 12 10.22 14.73 -36.43
CA GLU A 12 10.70 13.43 -35.96
C GLU A 12 12.23 13.31 -36.10
N LYS A 13 12.79 13.74 -37.24
CA LYS A 13 14.24 13.77 -37.45
C LYS A 13 14.94 14.70 -36.47
N SER A 14 14.48 15.94 -36.32
CA SER A 14 15.08 16.89 -35.39
C SER A 14 14.99 16.41 -33.95
N PHE A 15 13.89 15.77 -33.58
CA PHE A 15 13.72 15.16 -32.26
C PHE A 15 14.73 14.02 -32.03
N LEU A 16 14.85 13.11 -33.00
CA LEU A 16 15.81 12.00 -32.95
C LEU A 16 17.26 12.50 -32.84
N GLU A 17 17.63 13.55 -33.58
CA GLU A 17 18.97 14.15 -33.52
C GLU A 17 19.29 14.77 -32.15
N ILE A 18 18.32 15.42 -31.51
CA ILE A 18 18.51 16.11 -30.23
C ILE A 18 18.51 15.11 -29.07
N PHE A 19 17.58 14.16 -29.06
CA PHE A 19 17.29 13.30 -27.92
C PHE A 19 17.82 11.88 -28.06
N GLY A 20 18.14 11.43 -29.28
CA GLY A 20 18.67 10.09 -29.56
C GLY A 20 17.62 8.98 -29.54
N PHE A 21 16.33 9.31 -29.45
CA PHE A 21 15.21 8.36 -29.52
C PHE A 21 14.02 8.93 -30.30
N ASP A 22 13.15 8.04 -30.79
CA ASP A 22 11.96 8.39 -31.58
C ASP A 22 10.86 9.00 -30.68
N ILE A 23 10.18 10.03 -31.20
CA ILE A 23 9.03 10.68 -30.57
C ILE A 23 7.88 9.70 -30.31
N PHE A 24 7.64 8.75 -31.22
CA PHE A 24 6.63 7.71 -31.01
C PHE A 24 7.03 6.77 -29.87
N GLY A 25 8.32 6.52 -29.69
CA GLY A 25 8.86 5.77 -28.54
C GLY A 25 8.57 6.48 -27.22
N LEU A 26 8.77 7.81 -27.16
CA LEU A 26 8.45 8.60 -25.97
C LEU A 26 6.95 8.60 -25.66
N ILE A 27 6.11 8.80 -26.68
CA ILE A 27 4.66 8.78 -26.53
C ILE A 27 4.20 7.41 -26.03
N GLY A 28 4.73 6.32 -26.61
CA GLY A 28 4.44 4.95 -26.18
C GLY A 28 4.86 4.70 -24.73
N PHE A 29 6.03 5.19 -24.32
CA PHE A 29 6.51 5.08 -22.94
C PHE A 29 5.58 5.81 -21.96
N LEU A 30 5.22 7.07 -22.25
CA LEU A 30 4.32 7.85 -21.41
C LEU A 30 2.92 7.22 -21.32
N ALA A 31 2.40 6.72 -22.44
CA ALA A 31 1.13 6.01 -22.48
C ALA A 31 1.19 4.71 -21.65
N GLY A 32 2.26 3.94 -21.77
CA GLY A 32 2.49 2.73 -20.97
C GLY A 32 2.56 3.03 -19.47
N LEU A 33 3.23 4.12 -19.08
CA LEU A 33 3.31 4.56 -17.69
C LEU A 33 1.94 4.98 -17.15
N ALA A 34 1.16 5.70 -17.94
CA ALA A 34 -0.21 6.07 -17.59
C ALA A 34 -1.12 4.85 -17.42
N LEU A 35 -1.01 3.85 -18.31
CA LEU A 35 -1.74 2.58 -18.20
C LEU A 35 -1.32 1.78 -16.97
N LEU A 36 -0.03 1.72 -16.65
CA LEU A 36 0.47 1.05 -15.45
C LEU A 36 -0.07 1.73 -14.18
N TYR A 37 -0.05 3.07 -14.15
CA TYR A 37 -0.62 3.83 -13.04
C TYR A 37 -2.10 3.53 -12.86
N LEU A 38 -2.85 3.51 -13.97
CA LEU A 38 -4.27 3.17 -13.96
C LEU A 38 -4.51 1.73 -13.48
N PHE A 39 -3.67 0.78 -13.91
CA PHE A 39 -3.73 -0.61 -13.47
C PHE A 39 -3.51 -0.74 -11.95
N ILE A 40 -2.48 -0.08 -11.42
CA ILE A 40 -2.22 -0.03 -9.97
C ILE A 40 -3.39 0.64 -9.23
N PHE A 41 -3.94 1.71 -9.79
CA PHE A 41 -5.10 2.40 -9.23
C PHE A 41 -6.32 1.48 -9.11
N PHE A 42 -6.59 0.65 -10.13
CA PHE A 42 -7.67 -0.34 -10.07
C PHE A 42 -7.41 -1.44 -9.03
N ILE A 43 -6.19 -1.97 -8.95
CA ILE A 43 -5.82 -2.97 -7.92
C ILE A 43 -6.03 -2.40 -6.51
N ASN A 44 -5.70 -1.13 -6.30
CA ASN A 44 -5.78 -0.50 -4.99
C ASN A 44 -7.16 0.11 -4.68
N ARG A 45 -8.09 0.15 -5.64
CA ARG A 45 -9.43 0.74 -5.45
C ARG A 45 -10.33 -0.09 -4.55
N ASP A 46 -10.15 -1.40 -4.61
CA ASP A 46 -11.00 -2.38 -3.93
C ASP A 46 -10.23 -3.11 -2.83
N LYS A 47 -9.43 -2.40 -2.02
CA LYS A 47 -9.22 -2.87 -0.65
C LYS A 47 -10.38 -2.31 0.16
N PRO A 48 -11.54 -3.01 0.26
CA PRO A 48 -12.40 -2.75 1.39
C PRO A 48 -11.52 -2.85 2.63
N SER A 49 -11.85 -2.10 3.67
CA SER A 49 -11.49 -2.50 5.02
C SER A 49 -12.21 -3.82 5.32
N ASP A 50 -11.84 -4.89 4.62
CA ASP A 50 -12.12 -6.23 5.08
C ASP A 50 -11.29 -6.31 6.35
N GLU A 51 -11.99 -6.08 7.46
CA GLU A 51 -11.81 -6.80 8.69
C GLU A 51 -11.82 -8.28 8.32
N THR A 52 -10.74 -8.80 7.73
CA THR A 52 -10.53 -10.24 7.68
C THR A 52 -10.52 -10.63 9.14
N PRO A 53 -11.52 -11.38 9.64
CA PRO A 53 -11.51 -11.84 11.00
C PRO A 53 -10.18 -12.55 11.16
N LEU A 54 -9.37 -12.13 12.14
CA LEU A 54 -8.12 -12.82 12.41
C LEU A 54 -8.48 -14.29 12.58
N ASP A 55 -7.93 -15.14 11.71
CA ASP A 55 -8.12 -16.57 11.84
C ASP A 55 -7.36 -17.00 13.11
N GLU A 56 -8.09 -17.10 14.22
CA GLU A 56 -7.54 -17.45 15.51
C GLU A 56 -6.79 -18.79 15.48
N SER A 57 -7.12 -19.67 14.52
CA SER A 57 -6.40 -20.93 14.32
C SER A 57 -4.95 -20.71 13.86
N LEU A 58 -4.69 -19.68 13.04
CA LEU A 58 -3.33 -19.33 12.60
C LEU A 58 -2.52 -18.69 13.73
N ILE A 59 -3.16 -17.96 14.64
CA ILE A 59 -2.51 -17.33 15.79
C ILE A 59 -2.12 -18.38 16.83
N LYS A 60 -3.02 -19.36 17.06
CA LYS A 60 -2.88 -20.34 18.13
C LYS A 60 -1.61 -21.19 18.01
N ASP A 61 -1.12 -21.39 16.80
CA ASP A 61 0.10 -22.16 16.52
C ASP A 61 1.40 -21.33 16.64
N LEU A 62 1.30 -20.01 16.83
CA LEU A 62 2.44 -19.08 16.86
C LEU A 62 2.94 -18.73 18.27
N GLY A 63 2.35 -19.30 19.33
CA GLY A 63 2.73 -19.08 20.72
C GLY A 63 1.61 -18.47 21.56
N ASP A 64 1.91 -17.48 22.39
CA ASP A 64 0.88 -16.73 23.13
C ASP A 64 0.02 -15.92 22.14
N PRO A 65 -1.29 -16.22 22.03
CA PRO A 65 -2.17 -15.52 21.10
C PRO A 65 -2.26 -14.02 21.37
N THR A 66 -2.25 -13.63 22.64
CA THR A 66 -2.29 -12.22 23.07
C THR A 66 -1.06 -11.48 22.57
N GLU A 67 0.12 -12.06 22.76
CA GLU A 67 1.39 -11.49 22.32
C GLU A 67 1.46 -11.37 20.80
N THR A 68 0.94 -12.37 20.10
CA THR A 68 0.87 -12.36 18.63
C THR A 68 -0.04 -11.24 18.12
N LYS A 69 -1.22 -11.05 18.74
CA LYS A 69 -2.14 -9.95 18.41
C LYS A 69 -1.52 -8.58 18.70
N ILE A 70 -0.78 -8.42 19.81
CA ILE A 70 -0.03 -7.19 20.12
C ILE A 70 1.03 -6.89 19.04
N ASN A 71 1.76 -7.90 18.58
CA ASN A 71 2.77 -7.72 17.54
C ASN A 71 2.14 -7.43 16.17
N LEU A 72 0.97 -8.00 15.88
CA LEU A 72 0.20 -7.64 14.70
C LEU A 72 -0.28 -6.18 14.77
N ALA A 73 -0.78 -5.73 15.92
CA ALA A 73 -1.18 -4.34 16.12
C ALA A 73 -0.01 -3.37 15.88
N ARG A 74 1.22 -3.71 16.31
CA ARG A 74 2.42 -2.96 15.96
C ARG A 74 2.66 -2.92 14.45
N SER A 75 2.53 -4.05 13.76
CA SER A 75 2.68 -4.12 12.30
C SER A 75 1.65 -3.22 11.58
N TYR A 76 0.41 -3.16 12.08
CA TYR A 76 -0.60 -2.23 11.56
C TYR A 76 -0.17 -0.76 11.70
N ILE A 77 0.43 -0.37 12.83
CA ILE A 77 0.98 0.99 13.02
C ILE A 77 2.08 1.28 12.00
N GLU A 78 3.03 0.36 11.84
CA GLU A 78 4.15 0.49 10.89
C GLU A 78 3.67 0.63 9.43
N MET A 79 2.53 0.03 9.09
CA MET A 79 1.89 0.14 7.78
C MET A 79 0.99 1.39 7.65
N GLY A 80 0.88 2.24 8.67
CA GLY A 80 -0.02 3.40 8.69
C GLY A 80 -1.51 3.04 8.85
N GLN A 81 -1.83 1.79 9.18
CA GLN A 81 -3.20 1.31 9.44
C GLN A 81 -3.59 1.56 10.90
N ILE A 82 -3.55 2.83 11.33
CA ILE A 82 -3.68 3.24 12.74
C ILE A 82 -5.02 2.79 13.36
N GLU A 83 -6.12 2.96 12.64
CA GLU A 83 -7.46 2.61 13.14
C GLU A 83 -7.59 1.10 13.43
N LYS A 84 -7.05 0.25 12.56
CA LYS A 84 -7.05 -1.21 12.77
C LYS A 84 -6.20 -1.61 13.97
N SER A 85 -5.08 -0.94 14.18
CA SER A 85 -4.25 -1.16 15.35
C SER A 85 -5.01 -0.83 16.62
N LYS A 86 -5.66 0.34 16.65
CA LYS A 86 -6.43 0.80 17.80
C LYS A 86 -7.57 -0.16 18.15
N GLN A 87 -8.38 -0.55 17.16
CA GLN A 87 -9.45 -1.51 17.34
C GLN A 87 -8.96 -2.84 17.92
N LEU A 88 -7.86 -3.39 17.39
CA LEU A 88 -7.28 -4.64 17.87
C LEU A 88 -6.73 -4.51 19.31
N LEU A 89 -6.09 -3.39 19.64
CA LEU A 89 -5.55 -3.15 20.98
C LEU A 89 -6.64 -2.93 22.04
N GLU A 90 -7.74 -2.26 21.67
CA GLU A 90 -8.92 -2.09 22.52
C GLU A 90 -9.63 -3.44 22.74
N ASP A 91 -9.78 -4.25 21.69
CA ASP A 91 -10.35 -5.61 21.77
C ASP A 91 -9.58 -6.50 22.76
N ILE A 92 -8.23 -6.47 22.72
CA ILE A 92 -7.40 -7.23 23.67
C ILE A 92 -7.62 -6.76 25.11
N LEU A 93 -7.80 -5.45 25.35
CA LEU A 93 -8.04 -4.92 26.70
C LEU A 93 -9.44 -5.24 27.23
N GLU A 94 -10.44 -5.33 26.36
CA GLU A 94 -11.83 -5.57 26.73
C GLU A 94 -12.18 -7.05 26.84
N ASN A 95 -11.67 -7.87 25.93
CA ASN A 95 -12.10 -9.26 25.74
C ASN A 95 -11.05 -10.29 26.15
N GLU A 96 -9.80 -9.88 26.37
CA GLU A 96 -8.73 -10.77 26.83
C GLU A 96 -8.25 -10.39 28.25
N SER A 97 -7.43 -11.25 28.86
CA SER A 97 -6.82 -11.00 30.17
C SER A 97 -5.30 -10.85 30.03
N PRO A 98 -4.83 -9.76 29.38
CA PRO A 98 -3.40 -9.52 29.18
C PRO A 98 -2.69 -9.38 30.52
N THR A 99 -1.44 -9.84 30.57
CA THR A 99 -0.57 -9.60 31.71
C THR A 99 -0.32 -8.10 31.93
N GLU A 100 0.20 -7.72 33.09
CA GLU A 100 0.53 -6.31 33.39
C GLU A 100 1.54 -5.74 32.38
N SER A 101 2.56 -6.52 32.02
CA SER A 101 3.56 -6.17 31.00
C SER A 101 2.93 -5.98 29.61
N GLN A 102 2.01 -6.86 29.21
CA GLN A 102 1.28 -6.72 27.94
C GLN A 102 0.38 -5.49 27.95
N SER A 103 -0.31 -5.22 29.06
CA SER A 103 -1.17 -4.05 29.24
C SER A 103 -0.37 -2.74 29.14
N GLU A 104 0.83 -2.68 29.71
CA GLU A 104 1.72 -1.51 29.60
C GLU A 104 2.15 -1.27 28.15
N ARG A 105 2.51 -2.34 27.42
CA ARG A 105 2.85 -2.26 26.00
C ARG A 105 1.65 -1.82 25.15
N ILE A 106 0.46 -2.36 25.39
CA ILE A 106 -0.76 -1.95 24.68
C ILE A 106 -1.02 -0.46 24.88
N ARG A 107 -0.94 0.05 26.11
CA ARG A 107 -1.10 1.49 26.41
C ARG A 107 -0.04 2.35 25.71
N THR A 108 1.20 1.85 25.64
CA THR A 108 2.28 2.53 24.91
C THR A 108 1.95 2.62 23.41
N LEU A 109 1.50 1.54 22.80
CA LEU A 109 1.12 1.52 21.37
C LEU A 109 -0.10 2.40 21.07
N LEU A 110 -1.10 2.41 21.95
CA LEU A 110 -2.27 3.31 21.84
C LEU A 110 -1.84 4.79 21.90
N SER A 111 -0.85 5.13 22.74
CA SER A 111 -0.33 6.50 22.82
C SER A 111 0.39 6.96 21.54
N GLN A 112 0.98 6.02 20.80
CA GLN A 112 1.65 6.25 19.51
C GLN A 112 0.66 6.32 18.33
N SER A 113 -0.59 5.91 18.55
CA SER A 113 -1.65 5.82 17.55
C SER A 113 -2.62 7.02 17.59
N ASN A 114 -2.26 8.09 18.32
CA ASN A 114 -2.99 9.36 18.41
C ASN A 114 -2.44 10.43 17.48
#